data_AF-R5L441-F1
#
_entry.id   AF-R5L441-F1
#
_cell.length_a   1.000
_cell.length_b   1.000
_cell.length_c   1.000
_cell.angle_alpha   90.00
_cell.angle_beta   90.00
_cell.angle_gamma   90.00
#
_symmetry.space_group_name_H-M   'P 1'
#
loop_
_entity.id
_entity.type
_entity.pdbx_description
1 polymer ?
#
loop_
_entity_poly.entity_id
_entity_poly.type
_entity_poly.pdbx_seq_one_letter_code
_entity_poly.pdbx_strand_id
1 'polypeptide(L)'
;MKTLYKWYLTNEGIVGYMAHGVVYGHSSPYCADGSEIHTSLIESAEYDGETITLYTLNSEYRLSISEMDCECFDALRSLHIFERFAREYGLMRCLPLVADHYHQLDGYLRSTRAEIHSRLKNGSLYIEFSDENKCYYNMGVYRTKSGEMEFFPRVTDFFIDKNEKLVGSLNYIVEFNPYNNRNIGFISHSGAALPDKEFLGIIRNSCRNSLNIRFSWGKTVILAPDTEIVVSDGMGLAIPLTDTSQDI
;
A
#
# COMPACT_ATOMS: atom_id res chain seq x y z
N MET A 1 22.84 -11.44 9.00
CA MET A 1 21.40 -11.63 9.28
C MET A 1 20.66 -10.30 9.26
N LYS A 2 19.66 -10.18 8.38
CA LYS A 2 18.69 -9.08 8.28
C LYS A 2 17.34 -9.57 8.82
N THR A 3 16.45 -8.69 9.26
CA THR A 3 15.07 -9.06 9.61
C THR A 3 14.12 -8.39 8.64
N LEU A 4 13.14 -9.11 8.07
CA LEU A 4 12.08 -8.50 7.26
C LEU A 4 10.76 -8.42 8.04
N TYR A 5 10.08 -7.29 7.90
CA TYR A 5 8.74 -7.02 8.43
C TYR A 5 7.75 -6.82 7.29
N LYS A 6 6.45 -7.01 7.58
CA LYS A 6 5.35 -6.88 6.61
C LYS A 6 5.66 -7.61 5.30
N TRP A 7 6.11 -8.84 5.44
CA TRP A 7 6.74 -9.57 4.35
C TRP A 7 5.78 -10.54 3.70
N TYR A 8 5.97 -10.77 2.41
CA TYR A 8 5.19 -11.74 1.65
C TYR A 8 6.06 -12.38 0.58
N LEU A 9 5.59 -13.49 -0.01
CA LEU A 9 6.31 -14.22 -1.04
C LEU A 9 5.70 -13.97 -2.41
N THR A 10 6.54 -13.80 -3.42
CA THR A 10 6.16 -13.97 -4.83
C THR A 10 6.84 -15.20 -5.40
N ASN A 11 6.24 -15.75 -6.45
CA ASN A 11 6.84 -16.78 -7.27
C ASN A 11 7.00 -16.22 -8.70
N GLU A 12 8.23 -15.98 -9.10
CA GLU A 12 8.61 -15.41 -10.40
C GLU A 12 8.66 -16.49 -11.51
N GLY A 13 7.80 -17.52 -11.39
CA GLY A 13 7.70 -18.63 -12.32
C GLY A 13 8.95 -19.53 -12.33
N ILE A 14 9.68 -19.52 -13.46
CA ILE A 14 10.89 -20.36 -13.65
C ILE A 14 12.04 -19.87 -12.75
N VAL A 15 12.01 -18.61 -12.34
CA VAL A 15 13.13 -17.93 -11.68
C VAL A 15 13.22 -18.32 -10.20
N GLY A 16 12.10 -18.65 -9.55
CA GLY A 16 12.04 -19.14 -8.17
C GLY A 16 11.25 -18.22 -7.25
N TYR A 17 11.44 -18.37 -5.93
CA TYR A 17 10.76 -17.57 -4.92
C TYR A 17 11.61 -16.39 -4.47
N MET A 18 10.93 -15.28 -4.21
CA MET A 18 11.49 -14.08 -3.59
C MET A 18 10.61 -13.66 -2.42
N ALA A 19 11.22 -13.12 -1.37
CA ALA A 19 10.50 -12.47 -0.29
C ALA A 19 10.62 -10.96 -0.44
N HIS A 20 9.50 -10.28 -0.25
CA HIS A 20 9.38 -8.83 -0.26
C HIS A 20 9.09 -8.36 1.16
N GLY A 21 9.58 -7.19 1.56
CA GLY A 21 9.28 -6.64 2.88
C GLY A 21 10.18 -5.48 3.28
N VAL A 22 10.04 -5.01 4.52
CA VAL A 22 10.85 -3.93 5.09
C VAL A 22 12.00 -4.51 5.90
N VAL A 23 13.25 -4.13 5.62
CA VAL A 23 14.41 -4.58 6.41
C VAL A 23 14.53 -3.79 7.72
N TYR A 24 14.81 -4.46 8.85
CA TYR A 24 15.05 -3.79 10.15
C TYR A 24 16.08 -2.67 10.05
N GLY A 25 15.79 -1.55 10.71
CA GLY A 25 16.63 -0.35 10.66
C GLY A 25 16.43 0.47 9.38
N HIS A 26 15.68 -0.03 8.40
CA HIS A 26 15.13 0.76 7.32
C HIS A 26 13.71 1.19 7.66
N SER A 27 13.39 2.43 7.31
CA SER A 27 12.05 2.97 7.41
C SER A 27 11.24 2.76 6.12
N SER A 28 11.70 1.90 5.21
CA SER A 28 11.17 1.74 3.86
C SER A 28 11.58 0.39 3.28
N PRO A 29 10.71 -0.30 2.53
CA PRO A 29 11.04 -1.48 1.74
C PRO A 29 11.65 -1.09 0.38
N TYR A 30 12.24 0.11 0.28
CA TYR A 30 12.91 0.61 -0.93
C TYR A 30 14.24 1.25 -0.56
N CYS A 31 15.21 1.10 -1.46
CA CYS A 31 16.46 1.85 -1.43
C CYS A 31 16.20 3.35 -1.73
N ALA A 32 17.20 4.20 -1.49
CA ALA A 32 17.09 5.65 -1.74
C ALA A 32 16.86 6.01 -3.22
N ASP A 33 17.08 5.06 -4.15
CA ASP A 33 16.87 5.18 -5.58
C ASP A 33 15.50 4.66 -6.05
N GLY A 34 14.62 4.28 -5.13
CA GLY A 34 13.28 3.78 -5.45
C GLY A 34 13.21 2.31 -5.86
N SER A 35 14.31 1.55 -5.80
CA SER A 35 14.30 0.09 -6.05
C SER A 35 13.78 -0.70 -4.85
N GLU A 36 12.92 -1.71 -5.09
CA GLU A 36 12.36 -2.54 -4.01
C GLU A 36 13.47 -3.28 -3.26
N ILE A 37 13.43 -3.22 -1.94
CA ILE A 37 14.16 -4.11 -1.06
C ILE A 37 13.40 -5.44 -1.05
N HIS A 38 13.77 -6.28 -1.98
CA HIS A 38 13.40 -7.69 -2.02
C HIS A 38 14.62 -8.52 -1.68
N THR A 39 14.39 -9.77 -1.27
CA THR A 39 15.48 -10.74 -1.19
C THR A 39 15.95 -11.06 -2.60
N SER A 40 17.21 -11.49 -2.74
CA SER A 40 17.59 -12.29 -3.91
C SER A 40 16.75 -13.57 -3.97
N LEU A 41 16.92 -14.36 -5.02
CA LEU A 41 16.35 -15.72 -5.06
C LEU A 41 16.68 -16.50 -3.79
N ILE A 42 15.65 -17.11 -3.22
CA ILE A 42 15.77 -17.96 -2.04
C ILE A 42 16.41 -19.28 -2.48
N GLU A 43 17.55 -19.63 -1.89
CA GLU A 43 18.29 -20.86 -2.18
C GLU A 43 17.92 -21.97 -1.20
N SER A 44 17.69 -21.61 0.06
CA SER A 44 17.18 -22.51 1.09
C SER A 44 16.40 -21.75 2.15
N ALA A 45 15.65 -22.47 2.97
CA ALA A 45 14.95 -21.90 4.10
C ALA A 45 14.89 -22.87 5.27
N GLU A 46 14.86 -22.33 6.48
CA GLU A 46 14.77 -23.11 7.71
C GLU A 46 13.71 -22.51 8.63
N TYR A 47 13.09 -23.35 9.47
CA TYR A 47 12.15 -22.92 10.49
C TYR A 47 12.59 -23.49 11.85
N ASP A 48 12.88 -22.60 12.80
CA ASP A 48 13.41 -22.95 14.12
C ASP A 48 12.32 -23.22 15.18
N GLY A 49 11.05 -23.05 14.82
CA GLY A 49 9.90 -23.15 15.74
C GLY A 49 9.29 -21.79 16.11
N GLU A 50 9.97 -20.69 15.79
CA GLU A 50 9.52 -19.32 16.06
C GLU A 50 9.57 -18.47 14.79
N THR A 51 10.67 -18.56 14.04
CA THR A 51 10.97 -17.74 12.88
C THR A 51 11.39 -18.57 11.68
N ILE A 52 11.14 -18.04 10.48
CA ILE A 52 11.66 -18.57 9.22
C ILE A 52 12.95 -17.83 8.88
N THR A 53 14.03 -18.56 8.64
CA THR A 53 15.28 -18.01 8.10
C THR A 53 15.35 -18.34 6.62
N LEU A 54 15.42 -17.32 5.77
CA LEU A 54 15.68 -17.47 4.35
C LEU A 54 17.16 -17.25 4.06
N TYR A 55 17.74 -18.14 3.28
CA TYR A 55 19.10 -18.03 2.77
C TYR A 55 19.03 -17.68 1.28
N THR A 56 19.68 -16.59 0.90
CA THR A 56 19.92 -16.21 -0.49
C THR A 56 21.41 -16.22 -0.78
N LEU A 57 21.77 -16.12 -2.07
CA LEU A 57 23.16 -16.10 -2.54
C LEU A 57 24.09 -15.20 -1.71
N ASN A 58 23.59 -14.05 -1.24
CA ASN A 58 24.41 -13.01 -0.60
C ASN A 58 23.90 -12.59 0.79
N SER A 59 22.81 -13.16 1.30
CA SER A 59 22.17 -12.64 2.51
C SER A 59 21.29 -13.67 3.22
N GLU A 60 21.17 -13.48 4.53
CA GLU A 60 20.27 -14.24 5.39
C GLU A 60 19.20 -13.30 5.95
N TYR A 61 17.95 -13.73 5.89
CA TYR A 61 16.79 -12.96 6.33
C TYR A 61 15.99 -13.76 7.36
N ARG A 62 15.76 -13.17 8.54
CA ARG A 62 14.92 -13.72 9.59
C ARG A 62 13.53 -13.11 9.52
N LEU A 63 12.52 -13.96 9.55
CA LEU A 63 11.12 -13.60 9.32
C LEU A 63 10.24 -14.12 10.46
N SER A 64 9.34 -13.28 10.96
CA SER A 64 8.28 -13.71 11.87
C SER A 64 6.99 -13.97 11.08
N ILE A 65 6.28 -15.06 11.40
CA ILE A 65 4.97 -15.35 10.81
C ILE A 65 3.95 -14.25 11.15
N SER A 66 4.05 -13.65 12.34
CA SER A 66 3.16 -12.55 12.76
C SER A 66 3.29 -11.29 11.90
N GLU A 67 4.42 -11.15 11.20
CA GLU A 67 4.74 -10.02 10.32
C GLU A 67 4.45 -10.35 8.86
N MET A 68 3.81 -11.49 8.57
CA MET A 68 3.40 -11.83 7.21
C MET A 68 2.28 -10.90 6.74
N ASP A 69 2.43 -10.42 5.52
CA ASP A 69 1.42 -9.69 4.76
C ASP A 69 1.02 -10.51 3.52
N CYS A 70 0.11 -10.00 2.70
CA CYS A 70 -0.35 -10.65 1.48
C CYS A 70 -0.11 -9.79 0.24
N GLU A 71 0.13 -10.46 -0.88
CA GLU A 71 0.17 -9.83 -2.20
C GLU A 71 -1.22 -9.24 -2.49
N CYS A 72 -1.33 -7.92 -2.58
CA CYS A 72 -2.50 -7.21 -3.11
C CYS A 72 -3.84 -7.50 -2.42
N PHE A 73 -3.85 -7.63 -1.09
CA PHE A 73 -5.06 -8.02 -0.34
C PHE A 73 -5.60 -9.40 -0.76
N ASP A 74 -4.78 -10.26 -1.36
CA ASP A 74 -5.15 -11.62 -1.74
C ASP A 74 -4.45 -12.64 -0.83
N ALA A 75 -4.97 -12.73 0.40
CA ALA A 75 -4.47 -13.63 1.43
C ALA A 75 -4.55 -15.11 0.99
N LEU A 76 -5.56 -15.49 0.21
CA LEU A 76 -5.73 -16.87 -0.26
C LEU A 76 -4.70 -17.24 -1.31
N ARG A 77 -4.45 -16.36 -2.30
CA ARG A 77 -3.36 -16.53 -3.26
C ARG A 77 -2.01 -16.56 -2.56
N SER A 78 -1.78 -15.67 -1.60
CA SER A 78 -0.54 -15.60 -0.82
C SER A 78 -0.30 -16.87 -0.01
N LEU A 79 -1.36 -17.43 0.61
CA LEU A 79 -1.31 -18.72 1.29
C LEU A 79 -0.98 -19.85 0.29
N HIS A 80 -1.57 -19.84 -0.90
CA HIS A 80 -1.27 -20.85 -1.92
C HIS A 80 0.19 -20.79 -2.39
N ILE A 81 0.74 -19.59 -2.58
CA ILE A 81 2.16 -19.40 -2.90
C ILE A 81 3.02 -19.95 -1.76
N PHE A 82 2.67 -19.63 -0.51
CA PHE A 82 3.40 -20.13 0.66
C PHE A 82 3.33 -21.66 0.79
N GLU A 83 2.17 -22.28 0.51
CA GLU A 83 2.03 -23.73 0.56
C GLU A 83 3.01 -24.42 -0.40
N ARG A 84 3.13 -23.90 -1.63
CA ARG A 84 4.07 -24.41 -2.62
C ARG A 84 5.52 -24.19 -2.19
N PHE A 85 5.83 -23.01 -1.67
CA PHE A 85 7.13 -22.69 -1.10
C PHE A 85 7.49 -23.65 0.06
N ALA A 86 6.59 -23.85 1.01
CA ALA A 86 6.83 -24.72 2.16
C ALA A 86 7.07 -26.18 1.78
N ARG A 87 6.43 -26.65 0.70
CA ARG A 87 6.66 -27.99 0.15
C ARG A 87 8.04 -28.12 -0.49
N GLU A 88 8.48 -27.10 -1.21
CA GLU A 88 9.77 -27.08 -1.91
C GLU A 88 10.96 -26.96 -0.95
N TYR A 89 10.85 -26.10 0.05
CA TYR A 89 11.94 -25.79 0.99
C TYR A 89 11.84 -26.53 2.34
N GLY A 90 10.95 -27.53 2.45
CA GLY A 90 10.86 -28.37 3.65
C GLY A 90 10.27 -27.67 4.89
N LEU A 91 9.49 -26.60 4.71
CA LEU A 91 8.89 -25.81 5.79
C LEU A 91 7.46 -26.22 6.16
N MET A 92 7.01 -27.41 5.77
CA MET A 92 5.64 -27.88 6.01
C MET A 92 5.23 -27.83 7.51
N ARG A 93 6.20 -27.84 8.44
CA ARG A 93 5.96 -27.71 9.88
C ARG A 93 5.35 -26.36 10.30
N CYS A 94 5.65 -25.27 9.59
CA CYS A 94 5.07 -23.96 9.91
C CYS A 94 3.81 -23.63 9.10
N LEU A 95 3.45 -24.45 8.10
CA LEU A 95 2.28 -24.22 7.25
C LEU A 95 0.97 -24.03 8.04
N PRO A 96 0.66 -24.79 9.11
CA PRO A 96 -0.56 -24.55 9.89
C PRO A 96 -0.60 -23.16 10.53
N LEU A 97 0.53 -22.68 11.07
CA LEU A 97 0.63 -21.36 11.69
C LEU A 97 0.46 -20.24 10.66
N VAL A 98 1.06 -20.42 9.48
CA VAL A 98 0.92 -19.47 8.36
C VAL A 98 -0.51 -19.48 7.82
N ALA A 99 -1.15 -20.65 7.71
CA ALA A 99 -2.54 -20.75 7.32
C ALA A 99 -3.43 -20.02 8.32
N ASP A 100 -3.30 -20.25 9.62
CA ASP A 100 -4.08 -19.56 10.65
C ASP A 100 -3.91 -18.04 10.57
N HIS A 101 -2.67 -17.56 10.39
CA HIS A 101 -2.39 -16.14 10.19
C HIS A 101 -3.09 -15.57 8.96
N TYR A 102 -2.97 -16.22 7.79
CA TYR A 102 -3.63 -15.75 6.57
C TYR A 102 -5.16 -15.82 6.64
N HIS A 103 -5.76 -16.76 7.38
CA HIS A 103 -7.20 -16.78 7.60
C HIS A 103 -7.66 -15.59 8.45
N GLN A 104 -6.90 -15.24 9.49
CA GLN A 104 -7.17 -14.04 10.30
C GLN A 104 -7.03 -12.77 9.44
N LEU A 105 -5.97 -12.71 8.63
CA LEU A 105 -5.74 -11.61 7.71
C LEU A 105 -6.88 -11.50 6.68
N ASP A 106 -7.30 -12.59 6.04
CA ASP A 106 -8.44 -12.60 5.11
C ASP A 106 -9.72 -12.06 5.76
N GLY A 107 -10.00 -12.47 7.00
CA GLY A 107 -11.13 -11.95 7.79
C GLY A 107 -11.07 -10.44 7.99
N TYR A 108 -9.91 -9.93 8.42
CA TYR A 108 -9.66 -8.50 8.55
C TYR A 108 -9.85 -7.78 7.20
N LEU A 109 -9.18 -8.23 6.14
CA LEU A 109 -9.26 -7.60 4.83
C LEU A 109 -10.68 -7.59 4.28
N ARG A 110 -11.47 -8.66 4.45
CA ARG A 110 -12.90 -8.67 4.05
C ARG A 110 -13.72 -7.61 4.77
N SER A 111 -13.53 -7.45 6.08
CA SER A 111 -14.23 -6.42 6.85
C SER A 111 -13.88 -5.02 6.36
N THR A 112 -12.58 -4.75 6.17
CA THR A 112 -12.06 -3.48 5.66
C THR A 112 -12.60 -3.18 4.25
N ARG A 113 -12.61 -4.18 3.37
CA ARG A 113 -13.19 -4.08 2.02
C ARG A 113 -14.67 -3.71 2.05
N ALA A 114 -15.45 -4.37 2.92
CA ALA A 114 -16.88 -4.11 3.06
C ALA A 114 -17.15 -2.69 3.57
N GLU A 115 -16.35 -2.23 4.54
CA GLU A 115 -16.43 -0.87 5.05
C GLU A 115 -16.19 0.16 3.95
N ILE A 116 -15.09 0.05 3.21
CA ILE A 116 -14.75 0.98 2.11
C ILE A 116 -15.82 0.93 1.02
N HIS A 117 -16.27 -0.26 0.64
CA HIS A 117 -17.30 -0.44 -0.36
C HIS A 117 -18.61 0.27 0.02
N SER A 118 -18.98 0.27 1.31
CA SER A 118 -20.18 0.97 1.79
C SER A 118 -20.07 2.50 1.69
N ARG A 119 -18.85 3.04 1.62
CA ARG A 119 -18.55 4.47 1.63
C ARG A 119 -18.24 5.04 0.24
N LEU A 120 -17.79 4.20 -0.71
CA LEU A 120 -17.47 4.62 -2.07
C LEU A 120 -18.68 4.63 -3.01
N LYS A 121 -18.70 5.61 -3.93
CA LYS A 121 -19.65 5.65 -5.05
C LYS A 121 -19.04 4.98 -6.29
N ASN A 122 -19.87 4.59 -7.25
CA ASN A 122 -19.36 4.06 -8.52
C ASN A 122 -18.52 5.13 -9.24
N GLY A 123 -17.38 4.74 -9.79
CA GLY A 123 -16.42 5.64 -10.44
C GLY A 123 -15.56 6.46 -9.48
N SER A 124 -15.38 6.02 -8.23
CA SER A 124 -14.63 6.78 -7.21
C SER A 124 -13.54 5.98 -6.53
N LEU A 125 -12.63 6.70 -5.88
CA LEU A 125 -11.37 6.17 -5.36
C LEU A 125 -11.28 6.30 -3.83
N TYR A 126 -10.74 5.29 -3.17
CA TYR A 126 -10.26 5.36 -1.79
C TYR A 126 -8.72 5.24 -1.80
N ILE A 127 -8.03 6.18 -1.14
CA ILE A 127 -6.59 6.07 -0.87
C ILE A 127 -6.35 6.31 0.62
N GLU A 128 -5.62 5.43 1.26
CA GLU A 128 -5.16 5.60 2.64
C GLU A 128 -3.64 5.71 2.69
N PHE A 129 -3.09 6.80 3.21
CA PHE A 129 -1.65 6.98 3.35
C PHE A 129 -1.15 6.49 4.73
N SER A 130 0.06 5.91 4.79
CA SER A 130 0.69 5.45 6.03
C SER A 130 2.14 5.94 6.14
N ASP A 131 2.60 6.09 7.39
CA ASP A 131 3.97 6.48 7.74
C ASP A 131 5.02 5.41 7.51
N GLU A 132 4.59 4.17 7.47
CA GLU A 132 5.50 3.04 7.50
C GLU A 132 6.25 2.87 6.17
N ASN A 133 5.87 3.64 5.16
CA ASN A 133 6.15 3.35 3.79
C ASN A 133 6.27 4.64 2.98
N LYS A 134 7.52 5.06 2.71
CA LYS A 134 7.83 6.30 1.99
C LYS A 134 7.19 6.40 0.60
N CYS A 135 6.71 5.31 -0.01
CA CYS A 135 6.08 5.34 -1.34
C CYS A 135 4.75 4.59 -1.43
N TYR A 136 4.01 4.41 -0.33
CA TYR A 136 2.75 3.66 -0.37
C TYR A 136 1.59 4.40 0.27
N TYR A 137 0.43 4.19 -0.34
CA TYR A 137 -0.81 4.12 0.41
C TYR A 137 -0.89 2.74 1.10
N ASN A 138 -1.31 2.71 2.36
CA ASN A 138 -1.67 1.50 3.11
C ASN A 138 -2.70 0.67 2.32
N MET A 139 -3.58 1.37 1.59
CA MET A 139 -4.66 0.77 0.84
C MET A 139 -5.14 1.70 -0.26
N GLY A 140 -5.35 1.14 -1.44
CA GLY A 140 -5.94 1.83 -2.56
C GLY A 140 -7.05 0.99 -3.16
N VAL A 141 -8.24 1.58 -3.32
CA VAL A 141 -9.39 0.88 -3.87
C VAL A 141 -10.17 1.76 -4.84
N TYR A 142 -10.45 1.25 -6.02
CA TYR A 142 -11.26 1.93 -7.03
C TYR A 142 -12.55 1.16 -7.20
N ARG A 143 -13.66 1.88 -7.08
CA ARG A 143 -14.97 1.33 -7.42
C ARG A 143 -15.26 1.71 -8.86
N THR A 144 -15.33 0.74 -9.75
CA THR A 144 -15.62 0.95 -11.17
C THR A 144 -17.01 1.56 -11.36
N LYS A 145 -17.31 2.05 -12.57
CA LYS A 145 -18.66 2.55 -12.90
C LYS A 145 -19.73 1.46 -12.81
N SER A 146 -19.36 0.21 -13.06
CA SER A 146 -20.22 -0.98 -12.89
C SER A 146 -20.37 -1.40 -11.43
N GLY A 147 -19.57 -0.84 -10.51
CA GLY A 147 -19.65 -1.10 -9.07
C GLY A 147 -18.70 -2.20 -8.57
N GLU A 148 -17.85 -2.74 -9.44
CA GLU A 148 -16.79 -3.69 -9.09
C GLU A 148 -15.67 -2.97 -8.34
N MET A 149 -14.99 -3.70 -7.45
CA MET A 149 -13.91 -3.14 -6.63
C MET A 149 -12.56 -3.65 -7.13
N GLU A 150 -11.73 -2.72 -7.57
CA GLU A 150 -10.35 -2.97 -7.97
C GLU A 150 -9.43 -2.52 -6.84
N PHE A 151 -8.65 -3.46 -6.30
CA PHE A 151 -7.64 -3.17 -5.27
C PHE A 151 -6.32 -2.94 -5.96
N PHE A 152 -5.58 -1.95 -5.48
CA PHE A 152 -4.22 -1.72 -5.95
C PHE A 152 -3.27 -1.86 -4.77
N PRO A 153 -2.19 -2.63 -4.96
CA PRO A 153 -1.24 -2.92 -3.91
C PRO A 153 -0.16 -1.82 -3.79
N ARG A 154 0.15 -1.14 -4.89
CA ARG A 154 1.40 -0.37 -5.05
C ARG A 154 1.26 0.71 -6.10
N VAL A 155 2.02 1.78 -5.93
CA VAL A 155 2.23 2.82 -6.96
C VAL A 155 2.77 2.22 -8.28
N THR A 156 3.46 1.08 -8.23
CA THR A 156 4.10 0.40 -9.38
C THR A 156 3.13 -0.21 -10.39
N ASP A 157 1.87 -0.46 -10.01
CA ASP A 157 0.85 -0.96 -10.96
C ASP A 157 0.23 0.18 -11.79
N PHE A 158 0.67 1.41 -11.57
CA PHE A 158 0.53 2.52 -12.50
C PHE A 158 1.89 2.88 -13.08
N PHE A 159 1.91 3.35 -14.35
CA PHE A 159 3.11 3.83 -15.02
C PHE A 159 3.81 4.90 -14.16
N ILE A 160 4.90 4.50 -13.50
CA ILE A 160 5.88 5.41 -12.93
C ILE A 160 6.69 5.96 -14.11
N ASP A 161 6.43 7.20 -14.53
CA ASP A 161 7.41 7.93 -15.34
C ASP A 161 8.69 8.13 -14.51
N LYS A 162 9.83 8.34 -15.18
CA LYS A 162 11.20 8.53 -14.65
C LYS A 162 11.36 9.62 -13.56
N ASN A 163 10.26 10.25 -13.14
CA ASN A 163 10.17 11.31 -12.15
C ASN A 163 9.33 10.92 -10.91
N GLU A 164 9.10 9.62 -10.63
CA GLU A 164 8.39 9.14 -9.42
C GLU A 164 6.93 9.61 -9.27
N LYS A 165 6.25 9.87 -10.40
CA LYS A 165 4.85 10.34 -10.39
C LYS A 165 3.88 9.16 -10.40
N LEU A 166 2.94 9.14 -9.46
CA LEU A 166 1.82 8.18 -9.43
C LEU A 166 0.72 8.65 -10.42
N VAL A 167 0.34 7.82 -11.39
CA VAL A 167 -0.67 8.15 -12.41
C VAL A 167 -1.92 7.32 -12.18
N GLY A 168 -2.84 7.73 -11.28
CA GLY A 168 -4.02 6.94 -10.91
C GLY A 168 -5.34 7.35 -11.60
N SER A 169 -5.76 6.52 -12.57
CA SER A 169 -7.08 6.29 -13.21
C SER A 169 -8.12 7.42 -13.38
N LEU A 170 -8.57 7.51 -14.64
CA LEU A 170 -9.76 8.14 -15.22
C LEU A 170 -9.86 9.66 -15.33
N ASN A 171 -9.25 10.46 -14.47
CA ASN A 171 -9.20 11.92 -14.66
C ASN A 171 -8.05 12.63 -13.92
N TYR A 172 -7.19 11.93 -13.16
CA TYR A 172 -6.18 12.57 -12.31
C TYR A 172 -4.82 11.87 -12.30
N ILE A 173 -3.74 12.64 -12.12
CA ILE A 173 -2.40 12.18 -11.72
C ILE A 173 -2.29 12.48 -10.23
N VAL A 174 -1.87 11.52 -9.41
CA VAL A 174 -1.65 11.74 -7.99
C VAL A 174 -0.15 11.77 -7.74
N GLU A 175 0.44 12.92 -7.46
CA GLU A 175 1.88 13.06 -7.22
C GLU A 175 2.17 13.02 -5.72
N PHE A 176 2.57 11.87 -5.17
CA PHE A 176 2.99 11.81 -3.76
C PHE A 176 4.48 12.13 -3.61
N ASN A 177 4.79 13.20 -2.89
CA ASN A 177 6.14 13.67 -2.59
C ASN A 177 6.45 13.45 -1.09
N PRO A 178 6.86 12.24 -0.69
CA PRO A 178 7.08 11.87 0.71
C PRO A 178 8.18 12.68 1.41
N TYR A 179 9.20 13.10 0.66
CA TYR A 179 10.37 13.83 1.18
C TYR A 179 10.17 15.34 1.27
N ASN A 180 9.11 15.88 0.67
CA ASN A 180 8.80 17.30 0.66
C ASN A 180 7.56 17.56 1.51
N ASN A 181 7.70 17.43 2.84
CA ASN A 181 6.60 17.62 3.81
C ASN A 181 5.34 16.77 3.54
N ARG A 182 5.53 15.58 2.92
CA ARG A 182 4.43 14.66 2.56
C ARG A 182 3.34 15.35 1.73
N ASN A 183 3.79 16.14 0.76
CA ASN A 183 2.92 16.81 -0.18
C ASN A 183 2.31 15.79 -1.15
N ILE A 184 0.99 15.81 -1.33
CA ILE A 184 0.28 15.02 -2.34
C ILE A 184 -0.30 15.97 -3.38
N GLY A 185 0.19 15.93 -4.61
CA GLY A 185 -0.40 16.60 -5.76
C GLY A 185 -1.56 15.79 -6.35
N PHE A 186 -2.65 16.44 -6.74
CA PHE A 186 -3.70 15.85 -7.58
C PHE A 186 -3.84 16.70 -8.83
N ILE A 187 -3.51 16.17 -10.00
CA ILE A 187 -3.46 16.90 -11.27
C ILE A 187 -4.54 16.39 -12.21
N SER A 188 -5.45 17.25 -12.66
CA SER A 188 -6.47 16.84 -13.65
C SER A 188 -5.83 16.48 -15.00
N HIS A 189 -6.18 15.32 -15.55
CA HIS A 189 -5.83 14.87 -16.91
C HIS A 189 -6.69 15.52 -17.99
N SER A 190 -7.95 15.85 -17.68
CA SER A 190 -8.95 16.12 -18.72
C SER A 190 -8.90 17.56 -19.24
N GLY A 191 -8.27 18.49 -18.53
CA GLY A 191 -8.33 19.93 -18.83
C GLY A 191 -9.76 20.51 -18.81
N ALA A 192 -10.76 19.68 -18.53
CA ALA A 192 -12.18 20.03 -18.50
C ALA A 192 -12.61 20.19 -17.03
N ALA A 193 -13.45 21.19 -16.78
CA ALA A 193 -14.12 21.32 -15.49
C ALA A 193 -15.01 20.10 -15.27
N LEU A 194 -14.86 19.44 -14.12
CA LEU A 194 -15.85 18.47 -13.68
C LEU A 194 -17.13 19.21 -13.23
N PRO A 195 -18.27 18.52 -13.12
CA PRO A 195 -19.47 19.09 -12.54
C PRO A 195 -19.26 19.42 -11.05
N ASP A 196 -19.64 20.63 -10.64
CA ASP A 196 -19.60 21.06 -9.24
C ASP A 196 -20.20 19.99 -8.30
N LYS A 197 -19.47 19.64 -7.24
CA LYS A 197 -19.86 18.68 -6.19
C LYS A 197 -19.87 17.20 -6.62
N GLU A 198 -19.23 16.84 -7.74
CA GLU A 198 -19.02 15.44 -8.08
C GLU A 198 -18.16 14.75 -7.01
N PHE A 199 -18.60 13.59 -6.52
CA PHE A 199 -17.84 12.79 -5.55
C PHE A 199 -16.69 12.09 -6.28
N LEU A 200 -15.46 12.43 -5.92
CA LEU A 200 -14.27 11.87 -6.56
C LEU A 200 -13.69 10.71 -5.76
N GLY A 201 -13.80 10.77 -4.44
CA GLY A 201 -13.25 9.73 -3.60
C GLY A 201 -13.10 10.11 -2.13
N ILE A 202 -12.30 9.31 -1.43
CA ILE A 202 -11.96 9.47 -0.02
C ILE A 202 -10.44 9.35 0.10
N ILE A 203 -9.85 10.26 0.86
CA ILE A 203 -8.46 10.17 1.28
C ILE A 203 -8.42 10.01 2.79
N ARG A 204 -7.76 8.96 3.26
CA ARG A 204 -7.49 8.74 4.68
C ARG A 204 -6.02 9.01 4.99
N ASN A 205 -5.78 9.73 6.08
CA ASN A 205 -4.47 9.90 6.65
C ASN A 205 -4.28 8.95 7.84
N SER A 206 -3.59 7.83 7.64
CA SER A 206 -3.13 6.95 8.73
C SER A 206 -1.65 7.22 9.08
N CYS A 207 -1.10 8.36 8.65
CA CYS A 207 0.22 8.84 9.03
C CYS A 207 0.22 9.41 10.45
N ARG A 208 1.38 9.41 11.12
CA ARG A 208 1.57 10.08 12.43
C ARG A 208 1.64 11.60 12.30
N ASN A 209 1.92 12.12 11.10
CA ASN A 209 1.94 13.55 10.81
C ASN A 209 0.85 13.91 9.79
N SER A 210 0.48 15.19 9.77
CA SER A 210 -0.47 15.72 8.80
C SER A 210 0.01 15.55 7.35
N LEU A 211 -0.94 15.35 6.44
CA LEU A 211 -0.70 15.31 5.00
C LEU A 211 -1.09 16.63 4.36
N ASN A 212 -0.23 17.12 3.46
CA ASN A 212 -0.47 18.34 2.70
C ASN A 212 -0.95 17.98 1.29
N ILE A 213 -2.25 18.06 1.05
CA ILE A 213 -2.85 17.65 -0.23
C ILE A 213 -3.08 18.89 -1.09
N ARG A 214 -2.32 19.02 -2.18
CA ARG A 214 -2.42 20.09 -3.17
C ARG A 214 -3.16 19.62 -4.42
N PHE A 215 -4.27 20.27 -4.74
CA PHE A 215 -5.02 20.04 -5.96
C PHE A 215 -4.59 21.03 -7.05
N SER A 216 -4.47 20.57 -8.29
CA SER A 216 -4.03 21.39 -9.44
C SER A 216 -4.98 22.53 -9.76
N TRP A 217 -6.24 22.45 -9.30
CA TRP A 217 -7.23 23.52 -9.41
C TRP A 217 -7.14 24.55 -8.27
N GLY A 218 -6.03 24.60 -7.54
CA GLY A 218 -5.65 25.77 -6.75
C GLY A 218 -5.99 25.73 -5.26
N LYS A 219 -6.14 24.54 -4.66
CA LYS A 219 -6.35 24.40 -3.21
C LYS A 219 -5.38 23.44 -2.56
N THR A 220 -4.99 23.78 -1.34
CA THR A 220 -4.24 22.91 -0.45
C THR A 220 -5.12 22.58 0.76
N VAL A 221 -5.21 21.31 1.11
CA VAL A 221 -5.87 20.80 2.31
C VAL A 221 -4.81 20.18 3.20
N ILE A 222 -4.85 20.50 4.49
CA ILE A 222 -4.06 19.82 5.50
C ILE A 222 -4.96 18.78 6.16
N LEU A 223 -4.62 17.50 6.03
CA LEU A 223 -5.37 16.40 6.61
C LEU A 223 -4.64 15.90 7.86
N ALA A 224 -5.26 16.03 9.03
CA ALA A 224 -4.67 15.64 10.31
C ALA A 224 -4.45 14.13 10.42
N PRO A 225 -3.54 13.66 11.30
CA PRO A 225 -3.36 12.23 11.60
C PRO A 225 -4.68 11.54 11.96
N ASP A 226 -4.85 10.29 11.52
CA ASP A 226 -6.02 9.43 11.75
C ASP A 226 -7.38 10.00 11.31
N THR A 227 -7.35 10.98 10.39
CA THR A 227 -8.56 11.58 9.82
C THR A 227 -8.75 11.24 8.35
N GLU A 228 -9.94 11.53 7.83
CA GLU A 228 -10.29 11.33 6.44
C GLU A 228 -11.00 12.54 5.85
N ILE A 229 -10.87 12.69 4.54
CA ILE A 229 -11.56 13.71 3.76
C ILE A 229 -12.28 13.07 2.58
N VAL A 230 -13.53 13.50 2.37
CA VAL A 230 -14.25 13.26 1.13
C VAL A 230 -13.76 14.27 0.09
N VAL A 231 -13.22 13.77 -1.01
CA VAL A 231 -12.80 14.59 -2.14
C VAL A 231 -13.98 14.76 -3.07
N SER A 232 -14.42 16.00 -3.26
CA SER A 232 -15.39 16.36 -4.29
C SER A 232 -14.83 17.42 -5.24
N ASP A 233 -15.29 17.43 -6.48
CA ASP A 233 -15.04 18.56 -7.36
C ASP A 233 -15.67 19.83 -6.80
N GLY A 234 -15.04 20.98 -7.02
CA GLY A 234 -15.54 22.24 -6.51
C GLY A 234 -15.42 22.41 -4.98
N MET A 235 -14.43 21.78 -4.31
CA MET A 235 -14.01 22.17 -2.94
C MET A 235 -13.48 23.61 -2.83
N GLY A 236 -13.86 24.48 -3.77
CA GLY A 236 -13.80 25.93 -3.86
C GLY A 236 -14.40 26.70 -2.68
N LEU A 237 -15.31 26.16 -1.87
CA LEU A 237 -15.89 26.92 -0.74
C LEU A 237 -16.12 26.03 0.50
N ALA A 238 -15.40 26.38 1.57
CA ALA A 238 -15.59 25.96 2.96
C ALA A 238 -15.42 24.47 3.31
N ILE A 239 -14.18 24.07 3.62
CA ILE A 239 -13.96 23.15 4.74
C ILE A 239 -13.48 24.03 5.91
N PRO A 240 -14.10 23.96 7.11
CA PRO A 240 -13.55 24.62 8.27
C PRO A 240 -12.17 24.01 8.55
N LEU A 241 -11.14 24.83 8.43
CA LEU A 241 -9.80 24.55 8.93
C LEU A 241 -9.94 24.17 10.40
N THR A 242 -9.87 22.89 10.73
CA THR A 242 -9.68 22.43 12.10
C THR A 242 -8.18 22.28 12.31
N ASP A 243 -7.48 23.42 12.25
CA ASP A 243 -6.45 23.71 13.24
C ASP A 243 -6.20 25.22 13.26
N THR A 244 -6.73 25.88 14.28
CA THR A 244 -6.27 27.21 14.67
C THR A 244 -4.94 27.05 15.40
N SER A 245 -3.89 26.69 14.69
CA SER A 245 -2.52 27.02 15.08
C SER A 245 -1.97 27.97 14.03
N GLN A 246 -2.29 29.25 14.24
CA GLN A 246 -1.66 30.36 13.56
C GLN A 246 -0.14 30.31 13.73
N ASP A 247 0.57 30.63 12.65
CA ASP A 247 1.83 31.37 12.60
C ASP A 247 2.91 30.99 13.64
N ILE A 248 3.97 30.31 13.17
CA ILE A 248 5.39 30.75 13.09
C ILE A 248 6.18 29.73 12.26
#